data_AF-A0A1Z3N9A5-F1
#
_entry.id   AF-A0A1Z3N9A5-F1
#
_cell.length_a   1.000
_cell.length_b   1.000
_cell.length_c   1.000
_cell.angle_alpha   90.00
_cell.angle_beta   90.00
_cell.angle_gamma   90.00
#
_symmetry.space_group_name_H-M   'P 1'
#
loop_
_entity.id
_entity.type
_entity.pdbx_description
1 polymer ?
#
loop_
_entity_poly.entity_id
_entity_poly.type
_entity_poly.pdbx_seq_one_letter_code
_entity_poly.pdbx_strand_id
1 'polypeptide(L)'
;MKKFVLALMMVLPFSAQANQDLVLDGERWLAKFTAYVCDDGNTQTATPVDISSRNIIFTTASADYSLDNILLKATYTEGDSTCNYSTLMLADNALWTVSLVNSKAYATSGTSDCSAGKAYLDQLLAKNDYKYLHGRVAVYVPVSDAQDLCDSDKVGIHIQVTGRVK
;
A
#
# COMPACT_ATOMS: atom_id res chain seq x y z
N MET A 1 44.69 -27.45 39.75
CA MET A 1 43.77 -27.88 38.68
C MET A 1 43.09 -26.64 38.12
N LYS A 2 43.49 -26.17 36.92
CA LYS A 2 42.92 -24.98 36.28
C LYS A 2 41.64 -25.39 35.54
N LYS A 3 40.48 -24.92 36.02
CA LYS A 3 39.19 -25.17 35.38
C LYS A 3 39.00 -24.14 34.25
N PHE A 4 39.04 -24.61 33.01
CA PHE A 4 38.62 -23.84 31.84
C PHE A 4 37.09 -23.87 31.78
N VAL A 5 36.46 -22.72 31.94
CA VAL A 5 35.03 -22.54 31.65
C VAL A 5 34.92 -22.11 30.19
N LEU A 6 34.49 -23.03 29.34
CA LEU A 6 34.21 -22.78 27.94
C LEU A 6 32.84 -22.09 27.84
N ALA A 7 32.84 -20.78 27.63
CA ALA A 7 31.63 -20.01 27.39
C ALA A 7 31.13 -20.26 25.96
N LEU A 8 30.08 -21.06 25.83
CA LEU A 8 29.38 -21.32 24.57
C LEU A 8 28.52 -20.10 24.23
N MET A 9 29.04 -19.19 23.40
CA MET A 9 28.25 -18.11 22.80
C MET A 9 27.20 -18.71 21.86
N MET A 10 25.94 -18.76 22.30
CA MET A 10 24.80 -19.03 21.43
C MET A 10 24.63 -17.83 20.48
N VAL A 11 25.02 -18.02 19.22
CA VAL A 11 24.71 -17.09 18.15
C VAL A 11 23.24 -17.32 17.77
N LEU A 12 22.34 -16.48 18.25
CA LEU A 12 20.94 -16.50 17.81
C LEU A 12 20.88 -16.08 16.34
N PRO A 13 20.32 -16.89 15.42
CA PRO A 13 20.13 -16.46 14.05
C PRO A 13 19.02 -15.39 14.03
N PHE A 14 19.39 -14.14 13.76
CA PHE A 14 18.42 -13.13 13.32
C PHE A 14 17.85 -13.59 11.99
N SER A 15 16.64 -14.15 12.03
CA SER A 15 15.91 -14.51 10.82
C SER A 15 15.48 -13.22 10.14
N ALA A 16 16.12 -12.86 9.02
CA ALA A 16 15.57 -11.87 8.13
C ALA A 16 14.19 -12.36 7.68
N GLN A 17 13.12 -11.66 8.03
CA GLN A 17 11.78 -12.02 7.56
C GLN A 17 11.76 -11.89 6.04
N ALA A 18 11.47 -13.00 5.36
CA ALA A 18 11.28 -13.00 3.91
C ALA A 18 10.14 -12.02 3.55
N ASN A 19 10.25 -11.34 2.40
CA ASN A 19 9.15 -10.53 1.88
C ASN A 19 7.90 -11.42 1.77
N GLN A 20 6.80 -11.00 2.41
CA GLN A 20 5.55 -11.76 2.45
C GLN A 20 4.43 -11.10 1.66
N ASP A 21 4.74 -10.09 0.84
CA ASP A 21 3.78 -9.41 -0.02
C ASP A 21 3.07 -10.41 -0.94
N LEU A 22 1.87 -10.03 -1.35
CA LEU A 22 1.18 -10.69 -2.45
C LEU A 22 2.00 -10.55 -3.74
N VAL A 23 1.90 -11.58 -4.58
CA VAL A 23 2.53 -11.64 -5.91
C VAL A 23 1.43 -11.44 -6.96
N LEU A 24 1.71 -10.61 -7.95
CA LEU A 24 0.87 -10.44 -9.13
C LEU A 24 1.41 -11.30 -10.27
N ASP A 25 0.69 -12.37 -10.61
CA ASP A 25 1.04 -13.19 -11.75
C ASP A 25 0.94 -12.36 -13.04
N GLY A 26 1.99 -12.42 -13.86
CA GLY A 26 2.05 -11.62 -15.09
C GLY A 26 2.30 -10.13 -14.87
N GLU A 27 2.81 -9.72 -13.69
CA GLU A 27 3.24 -8.35 -13.40
C GLU A 27 4.10 -7.79 -14.53
N ARG A 28 3.67 -6.64 -15.08
CA ARG A 28 4.29 -6.04 -16.26
C ARG A 28 4.61 -4.58 -16.04
N TRP A 29 3.63 -3.77 -15.68
CA TRP A 29 3.79 -2.33 -15.56
C TRP A 29 4.09 -1.97 -14.11
N LEU A 30 5.09 -1.12 -13.92
CA LEU A 30 5.52 -0.67 -12.60
C LEU A 30 5.15 0.80 -12.44
N ALA A 31 4.69 1.16 -11.25
CA ALA A 31 4.26 2.49 -10.89
C ALA A 31 4.66 2.84 -9.45
N LYS A 32 4.70 4.13 -9.14
CA LYS A 32 4.98 4.62 -7.78
C LYS A 32 3.91 5.59 -7.34
N PHE A 33 3.63 5.60 -6.04
CA PHE A 33 2.88 6.69 -5.44
C PHE A 33 3.63 8.01 -5.64
N THR A 34 2.88 9.09 -5.78
CA THR A 34 3.44 10.42 -6.06
C THR A 34 2.82 11.52 -5.22
N ALA A 35 1.51 11.52 -5.04
CA ALA A 35 0.80 12.54 -4.26
C ALA A 35 -0.62 12.09 -3.91
N TYR A 36 -1.26 12.82 -3.00
CA TYR A 36 -2.71 12.88 -2.91
C TYR A 36 -3.22 14.00 -3.81
N VAL A 37 -4.30 13.76 -4.55
CA VAL A 37 -4.86 14.72 -5.52
C VAL A 37 -6.37 14.87 -5.38
N CYS A 38 -6.91 16.00 -5.79
CA CYS A 38 -8.36 16.22 -5.87
C CYS A 38 -8.99 15.57 -7.10
N ASP A 39 -10.30 15.71 -7.26
CA ASP A 39 -11.11 15.00 -8.26
C ASP A 39 -10.69 15.22 -9.72
N ASP A 40 -10.02 16.35 -10.01
CA ASP A 40 -9.44 16.59 -11.33
C ASP A 40 -8.33 15.58 -11.70
N GLY A 41 -7.79 14.87 -10.70
CA GLY A 41 -6.71 13.90 -10.79
C GLY A 41 -5.31 14.51 -10.87
N ASN A 42 -5.17 15.82 -10.62
CA ASN A 42 -3.90 16.55 -10.82
C ASN A 42 -3.60 17.58 -9.72
N THR A 43 -4.61 18.25 -9.17
CA THR A 43 -4.43 19.25 -8.11
C THR A 43 -4.00 18.55 -6.83
N GLN A 44 -2.74 18.72 -6.43
CA GLN A 44 -2.20 18.09 -5.23
C GLN A 44 -2.80 18.68 -3.96
N THR A 45 -3.00 17.83 -2.97
CA THR A 45 -3.48 18.20 -1.64
C THR A 45 -2.59 17.61 -0.54
N ALA A 46 -2.82 18.01 0.70
CA ALA A 46 -2.12 17.46 1.86
C ALA A 46 -2.51 15.99 2.09
N THR A 47 -1.72 15.27 2.89
CA THR A 47 -2.07 13.90 3.30
C THR A 47 -3.34 13.94 4.16
N PRO A 48 -4.39 13.16 3.82
CA PRO A 48 -5.60 13.06 4.63
C PRO A 48 -5.33 12.68 6.10
N VAL A 49 -6.15 13.20 7.01
CA VAL A 49 -5.98 12.99 8.46
C VAL A 49 -6.08 11.51 8.85
N ASP A 50 -6.98 10.76 8.22
CA ASP A 50 -7.17 9.33 8.53
C ASP A 50 -5.97 8.48 8.11
N ILE A 51 -5.27 8.92 7.07
CA ILE A 51 -4.07 8.29 6.53
C ILE A 51 -2.83 8.68 7.36
N SER A 52 -2.65 9.98 7.62
CA SER A 52 -1.50 10.50 8.35
C SER A 52 -1.48 10.05 9.82
N SER A 53 -2.63 9.99 10.49
CA SER A 53 -2.74 9.52 11.88
C SER A 53 -2.30 8.06 12.08
N ARG A 54 -2.24 7.26 11.01
CA ARG A 54 -1.78 5.85 11.01
C ARG A 54 -0.39 5.69 10.42
N ASN A 55 0.28 6.79 10.06
CA ASN A 55 1.52 6.81 9.29
C ASN A 55 1.44 5.94 8.02
N ILE A 56 0.28 5.95 7.34
CA ILE A 56 0.10 5.21 6.10
C ILE A 56 0.86 5.91 4.99
N ILE A 57 1.70 5.15 4.29
CA ILE A 57 2.48 5.60 3.15
C ILE A 57 2.26 4.61 2.01
N PHE A 58 1.56 5.03 0.96
CA PHE A 58 1.52 4.29 -0.30
C PHE A 58 2.90 4.34 -0.96
N THR A 59 3.37 3.22 -1.48
CA THR A 59 4.75 3.09 -1.98
C THR A 59 4.76 2.85 -3.48
N THR A 60 4.38 1.65 -3.89
CA THR A 60 4.42 1.20 -5.28
C THR A 60 3.08 0.62 -5.69
N ALA A 61 2.81 0.68 -6.98
CA ALA A 61 1.81 -0.19 -7.58
C ALA A 61 2.38 -0.87 -8.82
N SER A 62 1.76 -1.95 -9.24
CA SER A 62 2.03 -2.59 -10.51
C SER A 62 0.76 -3.16 -11.10
N ALA A 63 0.81 -3.44 -12.39
CA ALA A 63 -0.31 -4.05 -13.09
C ALA A 63 0.18 -5.12 -14.08
N ASP A 64 -0.70 -6.05 -14.40
CA ASP A 64 -0.47 -7.08 -15.40
C ASP A 64 -0.54 -6.49 -16.83
N TYR A 65 -0.46 -7.35 -17.85
CA TYR A 65 -0.53 -6.90 -19.24
C TYR A 65 -1.88 -6.24 -19.60
N SER A 66 -2.99 -6.69 -18.99
CA SER A 66 -4.33 -6.16 -19.25
C SER A 66 -4.56 -4.79 -18.62
N LEU A 67 -3.79 -4.44 -17.60
CA LEU A 67 -4.00 -3.29 -16.70
C LEU A 67 -5.19 -3.45 -15.75
N ASP A 68 -5.86 -4.59 -15.77
CA ASP A 68 -7.04 -4.83 -14.93
C ASP A 68 -6.65 -5.41 -13.57
N ASN A 69 -5.56 -6.18 -13.50
CA ASN A 69 -5.07 -6.74 -12.24
C ASN A 69 -3.96 -5.87 -11.67
N ILE A 70 -4.19 -5.33 -10.47
CA ILE A 70 -3.34 -4.31 -9.86
C ILE A 70 -2.81 -4.84 -8.53
N LEU A 71 -1.50 -4.73 -8.31
CA LEU A 71 -0.88 -4.90 -7.00
C LEU A 71 -0.53 -3.52 -6.44
N LEU A 72 -1.17 -3.12 -5.35
CA LEU A 72 -0.85 -1.88 -4.64
C LEU A 72 -0.18 -2.19 -3.31
N LYS A 73 0.84 -1.41 -2.94
CA LYS A 73 1.59 -1.57 -1.70
C LYS A 73 1.59 -0.29 -0.87
N ALA A 74 1.59 -0.49 0.45
CA ALA A 74 1.71 0.57 1.43
C ALA A 74 2.48 0.10 2.66
N THR A 75 2.92 1.03 3.50
CA THR A 75 3.44 0.78 4.84
C THR A 75 2.65 1.58 5.85
N TYR A 76 2.60 1.13 7.10
CA TYR A 76 2.02 1.88 8.21
C TYR A 76 2.63 1.47 9.54
N THR A 77 2.28 2.17 10.61
CA THR A 77 2.71 1.83 11.97
C THR A 77 1.54 1.36 12.82
N GLU A 78 1.75 0.31 13.61
CA GLU A 78 0.78 -0.18 14.59
C GLU A 78 1.50 -0.40 15.92
N GLY A 79 1.27 0.51 16.88
CA GLY A 79 2.08 0.56 18.10
C GLY A 79 3.54 0.89 17.78
N ASP A 80 4.46 0.01 18.18
CA ASP A 80 5.90 0.11 17.89
C ASP A 80 6.33 -0.69 16.64
N SER A 81 5.39 -1.36 15.97
CA SER A 81 5.63 -2.15 14.77
C SER A 81 5.51 -1.35 13.49
N THR A 82 6.43 -1.61 12.55
CA THR A 82 6.29 -1.20 11.15
C THR A 82 5.67 -2.35 10.36
N CYS A 83 4.55 -2.07 9.71
CA CYS A 83 3.77 -3.03 8.94
C CYS A 83 3.90 -2.77 7.44
N ASN A 84 4.10 -3.82 6.67
CA ASN A 84 3.92 -3.81 5.23
C ASN A 84 2.49 -4.23 4.89
N TYR A 85 1.93 -3.63 3.84
CA TYR A 85 0.63 -3.98 3.26
C TYR A 85 0.77 -4.18 1.76
N SER A 86 0.13 -5.21 1.24
CA SER A 86 -0.01 -5.46 -0.19
C SER A 86 -1.44 -5.90 -0.49
N THR A 87 -1.96 -5.46 -1.63
CA THR A 87 -3.32 -5.80 -2.07
C THR A 87 -3.35 -6.11 -3.56
N LEU A 88 -4.15 -7.10 -3.93
CA LEU A 88 -4.59 -7.33 -5.30
C LEU A 88 -5.96 -6.67 -5.48
N MET A 89 -6.08 -5.87 -6.53
CA MET A 89 -7.29 -5.16 -6.90
C MET A 89 -7.63 -5.43 -8.37
N LEU A 90 -8.93 -5.39 -8.69
CA LEU A 90 -9.43 -5.59 -10.04
C LEU A 90 -10.11 -4.31 -10.53
N ALA A 91 -9.65 -3.79 -11.67
CA ALA A 91 -10.29 -2.67 -12.35
C ALA A 91 -11.44 -3.15 -13.23
N ASP A 92 -12.54 -2.40 -13.18
CA ASP A 92 -13.67 -2.51 -14.09
C ASP A 92 -13.71 -1.23 -14.94
N ASN A 93 -13.15 -1.32 -16.15
CA ASN A 93 -13.07 -0.19 -17.09
C ASN A 93 -14.45 0.24 -17.62
N ALA A 94 -15.49 -0.61 -17.54
CA ALA A 94 -16.83 -0.23 -17.96
C ALA A 94 -17.51 0.66 -16.91
N LEU A 95 -17.24 0.39 -15.63
CA LEU A 95 -17.78 1.16 -14.51
C LEU A 95 -16.82 2.22 -13.98
N TRP A 96 -15.56 2.25 -14.43
CA TRP A 96 -14.49 3.11 -13.91
C TRP A 96 -14.28 2.94 -12.41
N THR A 97 -14.41 1.71 -11.93
CA THR A 97 -14.20 1.36 -10.52
C THR A 97 -13.07 0.34 -10.36
N VAL A 98 -12.44 0.33 -9.19
CA VAL A 98 -11.45 -0.65 -8.79
C VAL A 98 -11.89 -1.26 -7.46
N SER A 99 -11.83 -2.57 -7.33
CA SER A 99 -12.28 -3.29 -6.13
C SER A 99 -11.16 -4.14 -5.54
N LEU A 100 -11.10 -4.19 -4.22
CA LEU A 100 -10.23 -5.09 -3.47
C LEU A 100 -10.62 -6.55 -3.73
N VAL A 101 -9.65 -7.39 -4.08
CA VAL A 101 -9.83 -8.85 -4.26
C VAL A 101 -9.18 -9.63 -3.14
N ASN A 102 -7.95 -9.26 -2.78
CA ASN A 102 -7.18 -9.93 -1.74
C ASN A 102 -6.18 -8.95 -1.12
N SER A 103 -5.89 -9.10 0.17
CA SER A 103 -4.90 -8.27 0.85
C SER A 103 -4.15 -9.03 1.93
N LYS A 104 -2.94 -8.55 2.20
CA LYS A 104 -2.06 -9.09 3.24
C LYS A 104 -1.30 -7.99 3.94
N ALA A 105 -1.15 -8.12 5.25
CA ALA A 105 -0.25 -7.30 6.03
C ALA A 105 0.63 -8.18 6.92
N TYR A 106 1.82 -7.69 7.24
CA TYR A 106 2.73 -8.36 8.15
C TYR A 106 3.70 -7.36 8.77
N ALA A 107 4.12 -7.63 10.00
CA ALA A 107 5.13 -6.83 10.69
C ALA A 107 6.51 -7.11 10.09
N THR A 108 7.25 -6.04 9.82
CA THR A 108 8.68 -6.06 9.47
C THR A 108 9.57 -5.74 10.67
N SER A 109 8.97 -5.23 11.74
CA SER A 109 9.58 -4.95 13.04
C SER A 109 8.54 -5.04 14.15
N GLY A 110 9.00 -5.20 15.39
CA GLY A 110 8.12 -5.28 16.56
C GLY A 110 7.35 -6.60 16.64
N THR A 111 6.18 -6.57 17.29
CA THR A 111 5.39 -7.77 17.62
C THR A 111 3.92 -7.72 17.21
N SER A 112 3.46 -6.64 16.57
CA SER A 112 2.09 -6.52 16.05
C SER A 112 1.78 -7.58 14.99
N ASP A 113 0.51 -7.95 14.88
CA ASP A 113 -0.02 -8.76 13.79
C ASP A 113 -0.49 -7.94 12.58
N CYS A 114 -0.38 -6.60 12.65
CA CYS A 114 -0.75 -5.67 11.61
C CYS A 114 -2.23 -5.80 11.20
N SER A 115 -3.11 -6.16 12.13
CA SER A 115 -4.51 -6.42 11.82
C SER A 115 -5.34 -5.14 11.72
N ALA A 116 -5.10 -4.15 12.58
CA ALA A 116 -5.92 -2.94 12.64
C ALA A 116 -5.67 -2.02 11.44
N GLY A 117 -4.39 -1.78 11.10
CA GLY A 117 -4.06 -0.99 9.91
C GLY A 117 -4.47 -1.70 8.61
N LYS A 118 -4.37 -3.03 8.55
CA LYS A 118 -4.88 -3.82 7.42
C LYS A 118 -6.39 -3.64 7.27
N ALA A 119 -7.16 -3.79 8.35
CA ALA A 119 -8.61 -3.65 8.30
C ALA A 119 -9.04 -2.26 7.80
N TYR A 120 -8.33 -1.21 8.24
CA TYR A 120 -8.56 0.14 7.74
C TYR A 120 -8.26 0.27 6.24
N LEU A 121 -7.11 -0.23 5.78
CA LEU A 121 -6.75 -0.18 4.35
C LEU A 121 -7.69 -1.02 3.48
N ASP A 122 -8.13 -2.18 3.98
CA ASP A 122 -9.11 -3.02 3.30
C ASP A 122 -10.44 -2.29 3.11
N GLN A 123 -10.90 -1.60 4.15
CA GLN A 123 -12.12 -0.80 4.09
C GLN A 123 -11.96 0.40 3.13
N LEU A 124 -10.85 1.12 3.24
CA LEU A 124 -10.53 2.27 2.39
C LEU A 124 -10.46 1.87 0.91
N LEU A 125 -9.94 0.67 0.60
CA LEU A 125 -9.71 0.17 -0.75
C LEU A 125 -10.80 -0.77 -1.26
N ALA A 126 -11.87 -1.00 -0.50
CA ALA A 126 -12.88 -2.02 -0.77
C ALA A 126 -13.47 -1.91 -2.19
N LYS A 127 -13.94 -0.73 -2.57
CA LYS A 127 -14.40 -0.38 -3.91
C LYS A 127 -14.38 1.13 -4.10
N ASN A 128 -13.67 1.59 -5.11
CA ASN A 128 -13.44 3.01 -5.35
C ASN A 128 -13.56 3.35 -6.82
N ASP A 129 -13.91 4.59 -7.13
CA ASP A 129 -13.72 5.12 -8.47
C ASP A 129 -12.22 5.25 -8.76
N TYR A 130 -11.84 5.15 -10.03
CA TYR A 130 -10.52 5.55 -10.46
C TYR A 130 -10.57 6.32 -11.77
N LYS A 131 -9.52 7.12 -11.99
CA LYS A 131 -9.27 7.78 -13.27
C LYS A 131 -7.90 7.39 -13.78
N TYR A 132 -7.82 7.09 -15.06
CA TYR A 132 -6.57 6.79 -15.75
C TYR A 132 -6.33 7.78 -16.89
N LEU A 133 -5.12 8.33 -16.97
CA LEU A 133 -4.70 9.19 -18.07
C LEU A 133 -3.19 9.12 -18.30
N HIS A 134 -2.77 8.69 -19.49
CA HIS A 134 -1.37 8.71 -19.94
C HIS A 134 -0.35 8.14 -18.93
N GLY A 135 -0.62 6.95 -18.37
CA GLY A 135 0.28 6.32 -17.39
C GLY A 135 0.18 6.90 -15.98
N ARG A 136 -0.88 7.69 -15.70
CA ARG A 136 -1.24 8.15 -14.35
C ARG A 136 -2.56 7.55 -13.95
N VAL A 137 -2.66 7.12 -12.70
CA VAL A 137 -3.91 6.63 -12.09
C VAL A 137 -4.14 7.42 -10.80
N ALA A 138 -5.38 7.84 -10.58
CA ALA A 138 -5.84 8.26 -9.26
C ALA A 138 -6.95 7.30 -8.82
N VAL A 139 -6.76 6.62 -7.68
CA VAL A 139 -7.80 5.84 -7.01
C VAL A 139 -8.43 6.73 -5.96
N TYR A 140 -9.71 7.07 -6.12
CA TYR A 140 -10.38 8.05 -5.27
C TYR A 140 -10.98 7.37 -4.05
N VAL A 141 -10.41 7.65 -2.88
CA VAL A 141 -10.81 7.04 -1.61
C VAL A 141 -11.56 8.04 -0.73
N PRO A 142 -12.59 7.59 0.01
CA PRO A 142 -13.27 8.44 0.96
C PRO A 142 -12.39 8.66 2.19
N VAL A 143 -12.22 9.92 2.59
CA VAL A 143 -11.48 10.32 3.80
C VAL A 143 -12.25 11.41 4.52
N SER A 144 -12.15 11.47 5.84
CA SER A 144 -13.00 12.34 6.67
C SER A 144 -12.81 13.83 6.42
N ASP A 145 -11.63 14.24 5.95
CA ASP A 145 -11.26 15.63 5.65
C ASP A 145 -11.24 15.96 4.15
N ALA A 146 -11.82 15.10 3.29
CA ALA A 146 -11.85 15.32 1.85
C ALA A 146 -12.52 16.66 1.46
N GLN A 147 -13.57 17.06 2.18
CA GLN A 147 -14.30 18.30 1.91
C GLN A 147 -13.41 19.51 2.11
N ASP A 148 -12.58 19.52 3.15
CA ASP A 148 -11.66 20.61 3.45
C ASP A 148 -10.45 20.61 2.51
N LEU A 149 -10.02 19.43 2.07
CA LEU A 149 -8.83 19.25 1.22
C LEU A 149 -9.09 19.53 -0.26
N CYS A 150 -10.27 19.20 -0.77
CA CYS A 150 -10.55 19.10 -2.19
C CYS A 150 -11.95 19.56 -2.61
N ASP A 151 -12.74 20.14 -1.69
CA ASP A 151 -14.14 20.46 -1.92
C ASP A 151 -14.96 19.26 -2.45
N SER A 152 -14.63 18.05 -1.96
CA SER A 152 -15.16 16.76 -2.43
C SER A 152 -15.39 15.78 -1.27
N ASP A 153 -16.00 14.63 -1.55
CA ASP A 153 -16.15 13.53 -0.59
C ASP A 153 -14.99 12.51 -0.64
N LYS A 154 -14.02 12.73 -1.54
CA LYS A 154 -12.90 11.82 -1.77
C LYS A 154 -11.59 12.54 -2.11
N VAL A 155 -10.51 11.78 -1.99
CA VAL A 155 -9.16 12.18 -2.38
C VAL A 155 -8.53 11.06 -3.22
N GLY A 156 -7.86 11.43 -4.30
CA GLY A 156 -7.15 10.50 -5.19
C GLY A 156 -5.79 10.10 -4.64
N ILE A 157 -5.53 8.79 -4.51
CA ILE A 157 -4.20 8.21 -4.37
C ILE A 157 -3.56 8.23 -5.76
N HIS A 158 -2.67 9.19 -6.02
CA HIS A 158 -2.08 9.37 -7.35
C HIS A 158 -0.81 8.55 -7.53
N ILE A 159 -0.82 7.73 -8.58
CA ILE A 159 0.21 6.76 -8.92
C ILE A 159 0.65 6.99 -10.36
N GLN A 160 1.95 6.93 -10.62
CA GLN A 160 2.52 7.16 -11.94
C GLN A 160 3.40 6.00 -12.38
N VAL A 161 3.19 5.54 -13.62
CA VAL A 161 4.01 4.51 -14.26
C VAL A 161 5.46 4.97 -14.33
N THR A 162 6.37 4.10 -13.89
CA THR A 162 7.82 4.32 -13.88
C THR A 162 8.53 3.45 -14.91
N GLY A 163 7.89 2.36 -15.37
CA GLY A 163 8.48 1.46 -16.35
C GLY A 163 7.76 0.13 -16.43
N ARG A 164 8.49 -0.90 -16.83
CA ARG A 164 8.00 -2.28 -16.93
C ARG A 164 9.04 -3.28 -16.45
N VAL A 165 8.58 -4.43 -15.95
CA VAL A 165 9.43 -5.59 -15.68
C VAL A 165 10.11 -6.01 -17.00
N LYS A 166 11.42 -6.22 -16.94
CA LYS A 166 12.26 -6.57 -18.10
C LYS A 166 12.08 -8.02 -18.50
#